data_AF-A0A2H0Y4E8-F1
#
_entry.id   AF-A0A2H0Y4E8-F1
#
_cell.length_a   1.000
_cell.length_b   1.000
_cell.length_c   1.000
_cell.angle_alpha   90.00
_cell.angle_beta   90.00
_cell.angle_gamma   90.00
#
_symmetry.space_group_name_H-M   'P 1'
#
loop_
_entity.id
_entity.type
_entity.pdbx_description
1 polymer ?
#
loop_
_entity_poly.entity_id
_entity_poly.type
_entity_poly.pdbx_seq_one_letter_code
_entity_poly.pdbx_strand_id
1 'polypeptide(L)'
;MIHYRYSDGIFKKEWQWFAKPCDITGVAMATFFSYDNVDVPGFKKKKTLTSRIDLSPTADYLWNSMRKKMICKQIMRGGRNGIRVVQDTNYKEFRNVYTLFRKHKSIGTDRYDVLQKNGLLFSAYYHDTLIAGGVFIADGRMMRAWVLASKRITADNHMREIIGQANRIILWESIKYAKAQGYAYFDLGGIRPDSENPYDRSLAEFKESFG
;
A
#
# COMPACT_ATOMS: atom_id res chain seq x y z
N MET A 1 1.41 13.73 9.66
CA MET A 1 0.61 12.84 10.54
C MET A 1 -0.79 12.77 9.97
N ILE A 2 -1.32 11.57 9.73
CA ILE A 2 -2.68 11.40 9.18
C ILE A 2 -3.58 10.93 10.31
N HIS A 3 -4.64 11.68 10.57
CA HIS A 3 -5.64 11.29 11.53
C HIS A 3 -7.05 11.59 11.00
N TYR A 4 -8.02 10.81 11.45
CA TYR A 4 -9.41 11.04 11.12
C TYR A 4 -10.32 10.43 12.16
N ARG A 5 -11.48 11.07 12.33
CA ARG A 5 -12.56 10.61 13.20
C ARG A 5 -13.71 10.06 12.39
N TYR A 6 -14.39 9.08 12.95
CA TYR A 6 -15.62 8.56 12.41
C TYR A 6 -16.53 8.06 13.52
N SER A 7 -17.82 7.99 13.23
CA SER A 7 -18.82 7.48 14.17
C SER A 7 -19.29 6.10 13.72
N ASP A 8 -19.50 5.25 14.70
CA ASP A 8 -20.16 3.95 14.55
C ASP A 8 -21.32 3.91 15.55
N GLY A 9 -22.51 4.26 15.05
CA GLY A 9 -23.63 4.66 15.91
C GLY A 9 -23.25 5.87 16.77
N ILE A 10 -23.41 5.75 18.10
CA ILE A 10 -23.07 6.80 19.06
C ILE A 10 -21.57 6.85 19.42
N PHE A 11 -20.80 5.84 19.03
CA PHE A 11 -19.39 5.74 19.40
C PHE A 11 -18.51 6.51 18.41
N LYS A 12 -17.87 7.57 18.90
CA LYS A 12 -16.84 8.30 18.15
C LYS A 12 -15.52 7.54 18.24
N LYS A 13 -14.89 7.29 17.09
CA LYS A 13 -13.63 6.57 16.94
C LYS A 13 -12.60 7.47 16.25
N GLU A 14 -11.33 7.36 16.62
CA GLU A 14 -10.23 8.10 16.01
C GLU A 14 -9.10 7.17 15.61
N TRP A 15 -8.58 7.35 14.39
CA TRP A 15 -7.42 6.63 13.89
C TRP A 15 -6.30 7.61 13.62
N GLN A 16 -5.07 7.28 14.05
CA GLN A 16 -3.87 8.06 13.78
C GLN A 16 -2.75 7.19 13.21
N TRP A 17 -2.15 7.64 12.11
CA TRP A 17 -1.00 7.00 11.47
C TRP A 17 0.29 7.73 11.77
N PHE A 18 1.37 6.98 11.97
CA PHE A 18 2.71 7.50 12.27
C PHE A 18 2.76 8.27 13.59
N ALA A 19 1.93 7.87 14.56
CA ALA A 19 1.77 8.57 15.82
C ALA A 19 1.99 7.63 17.00
N LYS A 20 2.64 8.14 18.04
CA LYS A 20 2.73 7.46 19.34
C LYS A 20 1.35 7.46 20.00
N PRO A 21 0.94 6.35 20.65
CA PRO A 21 -0.31 6.32 21.40
C PRO A 21 -0.33 7.37 22.50
N CYS A 22 -1.46 8.08 22.61
CA CYS A 22 -1.74 9.04 23.67
C CYS A 22 -3.25 9.11 23.93
N ASP A 23 -3.64 9.60 25.10
CA ASP A 23 -5.06 9.78 25.42
C ASP A 23 -5.71 10.83 24.52
N ILE A 24 -6.89 10.49 23.99
CA ILE A 24 -7.68 11.36 23.13
C ILE A 24 -9.02 11.61 23.81
N THR A 25 -9.28 12.85 24.17
CA THR A 25 -10.55 13.26 24.77
C THR A 25 -11.69 13.26 23.74
N GLY A 26 -12.89 12.84 24.16
CA GLY A 26 -14.11 12.97 23.34
C GLY A 26 -14.31 11.86 22.30
N VAL A 27 -13.56 10.76 22.40
CA VAL A 27 -13.74 9.55 21.59
C VAL A 27 -13.91 8.33 22.50
N ALA A 28 -14.70 7.37 22.04
CA ALA A 28 -14.87 6.08 22.70
C ALA A 28 -13.69 5.13 22.44
N MET A 29 -12.96 5.34 21.34
CA MET A 29 -11.81 4.51 20.97
C MET A 29 -10.82 5.29 20.11
N ALA A 30 -9.54 5.21 20.46
CA ALA A 30 -8.44 5.70 19.64
C ALA A 30 -7.57 4.51 19.17
N THR A 31 -7.22 4.49 17.90
CA THR A 31 -6.33 3.47 17.30
C THR A 31 -5.12 4.15 16.68
N PHE A 32 -3.94 3.70 17.09
CA PHE A 32 -2.67 4.25 16.63
C PHE A 32 -1.91 3.21 15.81
N PHE A 33 -1.46 3.60 14.62
CA PHE A 33 -0.55 2.82 13.79
C PHE A 33 0.85 3.40 13.94
N SER A 34 1.62 2.82 14.85
CA SER A 34 2.95 3.29 15.23
C SER A 34 4.05 2.29 14.86
N TYR A 35 5.24 2.82 14.53
CA TYR A 35 6.47 2.03 14.43
C TYR A 35 7.23 2.00 15.76
N ASP A 36 6.82 2.79 16.75
CA ASP A 36 7.42 2.78 18.08
C ASP A 36 6.87 1.60 18.88
N ASN A 37 7.75 0.77 19.42
CA ASN A 37 7.39 -0.30 20.33
C ASN A 37 7.29 0.25 21.76
N VAL A 38 6.20 0.94 22.05
CA VAL A 38 5.91 1.52 23.36
C VAL A 38 4.71 0.85 24.02
N ASP A 39 4.75 0.71 25.34
CA ASP A 39 3.60 0.31 26.16
C ASP A 39 3.04 1.56 26.85
N VAL A 40 1.77 1.86 26.63
CA VAL A 40 1.09 3.04 27.17
C VAL A 40 -0.10 2.56 28.02
N PRO A 41 -0.22 2.96 29.28
CA PRO A 41 -1.37 2.62 30.12
C PRO A 41 -2.70 2.92 29.42
N GLY A 42 -3.69 2.03 29.57
CA GLY A 42 -4.99 2.17 28.91
C GLY A 42 -5.04 1.70 27.45
N PHE A 43 -3.89 1.43 26.82
CA PHE A 43 -3.84 0.93 25.43
C PHE A 43 -3.52 -0.56 25.36
N LYS A 44 -4.26 -1.28 24.50
CA LYS A 44 -3.92 -2.65 24.10
C LYS A 44 -2.96 -2.62 22.91
N LYS A 45 -1.73 -3.10 23.11
CA LYS A 45 -0.75 -3.23 22.02
C LYS A 45 -0.97 -4.51 21.21
N LYS A 46 -0.90 -4.39 19.87
CA LYS A 46 -0.86 -5.51 18.93
C LYS A 46 0.37 -5.38 18.03
N LYS A 47 1.31 -6.33 18.14
CA LYS A 47 2.47 -6.38 17.25
C LYS A 47 2.11 -7.06 15.93
N THR A 48 2.60 -6.52 14.83
CA THR A 48 2.45 -7.08 13.48
C THR A 48 3.75 -6.92 12.72
N LEU A 49 4.06 -7.86 11.83
CA LEU A 49 5.22 -7.75 10.93
C LEU A 49 4.86 -6.93 9.68
N THR A 50 5.87 -6.25 9.13
CA THR A 50 5.76 -5.46 7.90
C THR A 50 7.04 -5.61 7.08
N SER A 51 6.96 -5.44 5.76
CA SER A 51 8.13 -5.44 4.88
C SER A 51 8.52 -3.99 4.59
N ARG A 52 9.74 -3.62 5.01
CA ARG A 52 10.25 -2.24 4.94
C ARG A 52 11.57 -2.20 4.19
N ILE A 53 11.63 -1.34 3.19
CA ILE A 53 12.81 -1.07 2.38
C ILE A 53 13.52 0.17 2.93
N ASP A 54 14.84 0.08 3.12
CA ASP A 54 15.69 1.24 3.41
C ASP A 54 15.97 2.00 2.10
N LEU A 55 15.65 3.30 2.08
CA LEU A 55 15.82 4.16 0.90
C LEU A 55 17.15 4.92 0.89
N SER A 56 18.00 4.71 1.91
CA SER A 56 19.35 5.29 1.98
C SER A 56 20.22 4.96 0.74
N PRO A 57 20.23 3.73 0.19
CA PRO A 57 21.05 3.39 -0.97
C PRO A 57 20.57 4.04 -2.27
N THR A 58 21.41 4.09 -3.30
CA THR A 58 21.05 4.64 -4.62
C THR A 58 19.90 3.88 -5.29
N ALA A 59 19.19 4.51 -6.23
CA ALA A 59 18.12 3.82 -6.97
C ALA A 59 18.63 2.59 -7.72
N ASP A 60 19.85 2.64 -8.27
CA ASP A 60 20.49 1.50 -8.92
C ASP A 60 20.81 0.38 -7.93
N TYR A 61 21.27 0.71 -6.73
CA TYR A 61 21.48 -0.30 -5.69
C TYR A 61 20.16 -1.00 -5.34
N LEU A 62 19.11 -0.22 -5.07
CA LEU A 62 17.77 -0.75 -4.78
C LEU A 62 17.27 -1.63 -5.93
N TRP A 63 17.44 -1.20 -7.18
CA TRP A 63 17.04 -1.98 -8.34
C TRP A 63 17.76 -3.34 -8.42
N ASN A 64 19.05 -3.35 -8.08
CA ASN A 64 19.87 -4.55 -8.15
C ASN A 64 19.70 -5.50 -6.96
N SER A 65 19.20 -5.02 -5.81
CA SER A 65 18.87 -5.86 -4.65
C SER A 65 17.54 -6.60 -4.81
N MET A 66 16.62 -6.09 -5.64
CA MET A 66 15.34 -6.76 -5.94
C MET A 66 15.52 -8.12 -6.63
N ARG A 67 14.57 -9.04 -6.41
CA ARG A 67 14.59 -10.38 -6.99
C ARG A 67 14.42 -10.35 -8.51
N LYS A 68 15.52 -10.48 -9.24
CA LYS A 68 15.62 -10.30 -10.71
C LYS A 68 14.48 -10.94 -11.52
N LYS A 69 14.22 -12.25 -11.34
CA LYS A 69 13.21 -12.98 -12.12
C LYS A 69 11.77 -12.59 -11.75
N MET A 70 11.53 -12.32 -10.47
CA MET A 70 10.19 -12.09 -9.94
C MET A 70 9.75 -10.63 -10.09
N ILE A 71 10.69 -9.69 -9.97
CA ILE A 71 10.43 -8.25 -9.98
C ILE A 71 11.02 -7.57 -11.21
N CYS A 72 12.35 -7.43 -11.32
CA CYS A 72 12.98 -6.59 -12.34
C CYS A 72 12.58 -6.98 -13.77
N LYS A 73 12.61 -8.29 -14.10
CA LYS A 73 12.20 -8.79 -15.42
C LYS A 73 10.73 -8.50 -15.73
N GLN A 74 9.85 -8.58 -14.74
CA GLN A 74 8.42 -8.33 -14.91
C GLN A 74 8.12 -6.84 -15.06
N ILE A 75 8.83 -5.97 -14.34
CA ILE A 75 8.74 -4.51 -14.52
C ILE A 75 9.16 -4.13 -15.94
N MET A 76 10.34 -4.60 -16.39
CA MET A 76 10.82 -4.33 -17.75
C MET A 76 9.86 -4.86 -18.83
N ARG A 77 9.34 -6.08 -18.65
CA ARG A 77 8.36 -6.67 -19.58
C ARG A 77 7.06 -5.86 -19.62
N GLY A 78 6.56 -5.42 -18.47
CA GLY A 78 5.38 -4.57 -18.40
C GLY A 78 5.55 -3.23 -19.10
N GLY A 79 6.72 -2.60 -18.96
CA GLY A 79 7.06 -1.39 -19.72
C GLY A 79 7.06 -1.62 -21.24
N ARG A 80 7.63 -2.74 -21.70
CA ARG A 80 7.60 -3.12 -23.13
C ARG A 80 6.19 -3.45 -23.64
N ASN A 81 5.34 -3.97 -22.77
CA ASN A 81 3.93 -4.19 -23.08
C ASN A 81 3.12 -2.88 -23.11
N GLY A 82 3.73 -1.71 -22.86
CA GLY A 82 3.03 -0.43 -22.92
C GLY A 82 2.23 -0.08 -21.66
N ILE A 83 2.54 -0.72 -20.52
CA ILE A 83 1.96 -0.31 -19.24
C ILE A 83 2.56 1.05 -18.83
N ARG A 84 1.69 2.03 -18.62
CA ARG A 84 2.07 3.37 -18.16
C ARG A 84 1.63 3.56 -16.71
N VAL A 85 2.56 3.93 -15.84
CA VAL A 85 2.25 4.32 -14.46
C VAL A 85 2.46 5.82 -14.30
N VAL A 86 1.51 6.48 -13.63
CA VAL A 86 1.58 7.92 -13.30
C VAL A 86 1.18 8.15 -11.86
N GLN A 87 1.75 9.17 -11.23
CA GLN A 87 1.14 9.79 -10.06
C GLN A 87 -0.14 10.48 -10.53
N ASP A 88 -1.26 10.08 -9.95
CA ASP A 88 -2.59 10.39 -10.48
C ASP A 88 -3.43 11.15 -9.45
N THR A 89 -4.42 11.89 -9.93
CA THR A 89 -5.41 12.60 -9.12
C THR A 89 -6.82 12.10 -9.41
N ASN A 90 -7.01 11.19 -10.37
CA ASN A 90 -8.29 10.61 -10.74
C ASN A 90 -8.75 9.52 -9.76
N TYR A 91 -9.02 9.92 -8.53
CA TYR A 91 -9.62 9.05 -7.52
C TYR A 91 -11.01 8.54 -7.95
N LYS A 92 -11.78 9.30 -8.75
CA LYS A 92 -13.09 8.86 -9.21
C LYS A 92 -13.02 7.53 -9.97
N GLU A 93 -12.08 7.40 -10.90
CA GLU A 93 -11.89 6.15 -11.65
C GLU A 93 -11.28 5.05 -10.78
N PHE A 94 -10.29 5.38 -9.93
CA PHE A 94 -9.71 4.42 -9.00
C PHE A 94 -10.74 3.83 -8.03
N ARG A 95 -11.74 4.61 -7.60
CA ARG A 95 -12.84 4.16 -6.73
C ARG A 95 -13.58 2.96 -7.31
N ASN A 96 -13.73 2.88 -8.63
CA ASN A 96 -14.40 1.75 -9.29
C ASN A 96 -13.56 0.48 -9.18
N VAL A 97 -12.26 0.58 -9.48
CA VAL A 97 -11.30 -0.53 -9.34
C VAL A 97 -11.24 -1.00 -7.89
N TYR A 98 -11.17 -0.05 -6.96
CA TYR A 98 -11.07 -0.33 -5.54
C TYR A 98 -12.31 -1.03 -4.98
N THR A 99 -13.50 -0.49 -5.28
CA THR A 99 -14.78 -1.07 -4.83
C THR A 99 -14.94 -2.49 -5.35
N LEU A 100 -14.65 -2.73 -6.63
CA LEU A 100 -14.74 -4.05 -7.24
C LEU A 100 -13.75 -5.03 -6.59
N PHE A 101 -12.50 -4.62 -6.39
CA PHE A 101 -11.48 -5.41 -5.72
C PHE A 101 -11.91 -5.83 -4.30
N ARG A 102 -12.40 -4.89 -3.50
CA ARG A 102 -12.88 -5.18 -2.12
C ARG A 102 -14.05 -6.13 -2.12
N LYS A 103 -15.04 -5.92 -3.00
CA LYS A 103 -16.20 -6.81 -3.15
C LYS A 103 -15.76 -8.25 -3.43
N HIS A 104 -14.85 -8.45 -4.39
CA HIS A 104 -14.34 -9.79 -4.72
C HIS A 104 -13.49 -10.44 -3.63
N LYS A 105 -12.82 -9.63 -2.81
CA LYS A 105 -12.04 -10.11 -1.67
C LYS A 105 -12.86 -10.25 -0.39
N SER A 106 -14.17 -10.01 -0.44
CA SER A 106 -15.06 -9.99 0.72
C SER A 106 -14.54 -9.08 1.84
N ILE A 107 -13.86 -7.99 1.47
CA ILE A 107 -13.37 -6.99 2.40
C ILE A 107 -14.51 -6.00 2.62
N GLY A 108 -14.80 -5.67 3.89
CA GLY A 108 -15.88 -4.76 4.28
C GLY A 108 -15.77 -3.37 3.64
N THR A 109 -16.73 -2.49 3.92
CA THR A 109 -16.69 -1.11 3.41
C THR A 109 -15.48 -0.35 3.96
N ASP A 110 -15.07 0.70 3.25
CA ASP A 110 -13.97 1.56 3.66
C ASP A 110 -14.35 3.03 3.53
N ARG A 111 -13.63 3.89 4.24
CA ARG A 111 -13.74 5.34 4.15
C ARG A 111 -12.91 5.85 2.97
N TYR A 112 -13.50 5.73 1.79
CA TYR A 112 -12.86 6.17 0.55
C TYR A 112 -12.50 7.66 0.56
N ASP A 113 -13.32 8.49 1.20
CA ASP A 113 -13.09 9.92 1.37
C ASP A 113 -11.79 10.20 2.14
N VAL A 114 -11.50 9.41 3.17
CA VAL A 114 -10.26 9.51 3.95
C VAL A 114 -9.05 9.11 3.10
N LEU A 115 -9.20 8.04 2.33
CA LEU A 115 -8.17 7.55 1.42
C LEU A 115 -7.87 8.56 0.30
N GLN A 116 -8.90 9.22 -0.25
CA GLN A 116 -8.76 10.27 -1.25
C GLN A 116 -8.11 11.54 -0.67
N LYS A 117 -8.51 11.95 0.54
CA LYS A 117 -8.03 13.19 1.15
C LYS A 117 -6.56 13.13 1.57
N ASN A 118 -6.09 11.96 2.02
CA ASN A 118 -4.77 11.82 2.64
C ASN A 118 -3.79 10.99 1.82
N GLY A 119 -4.27 10.33 0.77
CA GLY A 119 -3.47 9.42 -0.03
C GLY A 119 -2.69 10.12 -1.14
N LEU A 120 -1.61 9.48 -1.56
CA LEU A 120 -0.94 9.70 -2.83
C LEU A 120 -1.26 8.54 -3.76
N LEU A 121 -1.95 8.80 -4.87
CA LEU A 121 -2.37 7.77 -5.82
C LEU A 121 -1.34 7.60 -6.94
N PHE A 122 -1.01 6.34 -7.22
CA PHE A 122 -0.36 5.91 -8.45
C PHE A 122 -1.30 4.99 -9.22
N SER A 123 -1.50 5.28 -10.49
CA SER A 123 -2.39 4.55 -11.39
C SER A 123 -1.60 3.89 -12.51
N ALA A 124 -1.93 2.64 -12.83
CA ALA A 124 -1.40 1.92 -13.98
C ALA A 124 -2.46 1.80 -15.07
N TYR A 125 -2.11 2.29 -16.25
CA TYR A 125 -2.92 2.24 -17.46
C TYR A 125 -2.31 1.25 -18.46
N TYR A 126 -3.18 0.52 -19.14
CA TYR A 126 -2.84 -0.32 -20.28
C TYR A 126 -3.85 -0.04 -21.39
N HIS A 127 -3.37 0.41 -22.55
CA HIS A 127 -4.20 0.94 -23.64
C HIS A 127 -5.27 1.93 -23.12
N ASP A 128 -4.80 2.93 -22.38
CA ASP A 128 -5.60 4.00 -21.74
C ASP A 128 -6.70 3.54 -20.77
N THR A 129 -6.75 2.26 -20.43
CA THR A 129 -7.65 1.72 -19.42
C THR A 129 -6.95 1.61 -18.07
N LEU A 130 -7.53 2.19 -17.01
CA LEU A 130 -7.04 1.96 -15.65
C LEU A 130 -7.20 0.48 -15.27
N ILE A 131 -6.10 -0.20 -14.98
CA ILE A 131 -6.10 -1.63 -14.65
C ILE A 131 -5.67 -1.94 -13.22
N ALA A 132 -4.90 -1.04 -12.59
CA ALA A 132 -4.46 -1.15 -11.21
C ALA A 132 -4.17 0.24 -10.62
N GLY A 133 -4.24 0.36 -9.30
CA GLY A 133 -3.82 1.55 -8.58
C GLY A 133 -3.32 1.22 -7.18
N GLY A 134 -2.42 2.08 -6.69
CA GLY A 134 -1.89 2.04 -5.34
C GLY A 134 -2.06 3.39 -4.67
N VAL A 135 -2.54 3.40 -3.43
CA VAL A 135 -2.61 4.60 -2.61
C VAL A 135 -1.67 4.47 -1.43
N PHE A 136 -0.88 5.52 -1.24
CA PHE A 136 0.20 5.57 -0.28
C PHE A 136 -0.01 6.71 0.70
N ILE A 137 0.53 6.55 1.89
CA ILE A 137 0.53 7.58 2.94
C ILE A 137 1.94 7.79 3.44
N ALA A 138 2.24 8.98 3.92
CA ALA A 138 3.58 9.28 4.43
C ALA A 138 3.55 10.17 5.67
N ASP A 139 4.63 10.07 6.45
CA ASP A 139 5.11 11.13 7.32
C ASP A 139 6.45 11.66 6.78
N GLY A 140 7.08 12.62 7.45
CA GLY A 140 8.36 13.19 6.99
C GLY A 140 9.54 12.20 6.90
N ARG A 141 9.38 10.92 7.28
CA ARG A 141 10.45 9.91 7.30
C ARG A 141 10.07 8.62 6.56
N MET A 142 8.80 8.24 6.54
CA MET A 142 8.29 6.96 6.08
C MET A 142 7.20 7.20 5.05
N MET A 143 7.27 6.48 3.93
CA MET A 143 6.14 6.31 3.00
C MET A 143 5.65 4.87 3.06
N ARG A 144 4.34 4.65 3.09
CA ARG A 144 3.72 3.34 3.29
C ARG A 144 2.63 3.08 2.25
N ALA A 145 2.61 1.86 1.71
CA ALA A 145 1.48 1.35 0.94
C ALA A 145 0.25 1.22 1.84
N TRP A 146 -0.76 2.06 1.58
CA TRP A 146 -2.03 2.01 2.31
C TRP A 146 -2.97 0.98 1.69
N VAL A 147 -3.12 1.05 0.37
CA VAL A 147 -4.00 0.18 -0.42
C VAL A 147 -3.37 -0.12 -1.77
N LEU A 148 -3.48 -1.36 -2.22
CA LEU A 148 -3.18 -1.78 -3.59
C LEU A 148 -4.41 -2.52 -4.13
N ALA A 149 -4.94 -2.08 -5.27
CA ALA A 149 -6.14 -2.67 -5.86
C ALA A 149 -6.01 -2.78 -7.38
N SER A 150 -6.56 -3.84 -7.96
CA SER A 150 -6.51 -4.06 -9.40
C SER A 150 -7.66 -4.91 -9.92
N LYS A 151 -7.87 -4.87 -11.24
CA LYS A 151 -8.88 -5.67 -11.96
C LYS A 151 -8.49 -7.15 -12.15
N ARG A 152 -7.47 -7.66 -11.44
CA ARG A 152 -6.87 -8.99 -11.68
C ARG A 152 -7.86 -10.15 -11.53
N ILE A 153 -8.82 -10.04 -10.61
CA ILE A 153 -9.68 -11.17 -10.21
C ILE A 153 -10.63 -11.56 -11.35
N THR A 154 -11.16 -10.57 -12.07
CA THR A 154 -12.10 -10.76 -13.19
C THR A 154 -11.43 -10.90 -14.55
N ALA A 155 -10.09 -10.86 -14.59
CA ALA A 155 -9.32 -10.88 -15.83
C ALA A 155 -9.03 -12.30 -16.31
N ASP A 156 -8.87 -12.47 -17.63
CA ASP A 156 -8.33 -13.68 -18.26
C ASP A 156 -6.82 -13.88 -17.93
N ASN A 157 -6.24 -14.99 -18.40
CA ASN A 157 -4.84 -15.32 -18.09
C ASN A 157 -3.83 -14.29 -18.62
N HIS A 158 -4.03 -13.75 -19.82
CA HIS A 158 -3.14 -12.76 -20.40
C HIS A 158 -3.22 -11.44 -19.61
N MET A 159 -4.43 -10.96 -19.37
CA MET A 159 -4.67 -9.74 -18.60
C MET A 159 -4.24 -9.88 -17.14
N ARG A 160 -4.34 -11.07 -16.53
CA ARG A 160 -3.79 -11.34 -15.19
C ARG A 160 -2.28 -11.15 -15.13
N GLU A 161 -1.56 -11.51 -16.20
CA GLU A 161 -0.12 -11.28 -16.31
C GLU A 161 0.19 -9.78 -16.42
N ILE A 162 -0.48 -9.08 -17.35
CA ILE A 162 -0.35 -7.62 -17.54
C ILE A 162 -0.62 -6.88 -16.22
N ILE A 163 -1.70 -7.21 -15.53
CA ILE A 163 -2.03 -6.59 -14.23
C ILE A 163 -1.01 -6.94 -13.15
N GLY A 164 -0.45 -8.16 -13.20
CA GLY A 164 0.66 -8.56 -12.33
C GLY A 164 1.90 -7.69 -12.55
N GLN A 165 2.22 -7.35 -13.79
CA GLN A 165 3.31 -6.44 -14.14
C GLN A 165 3.01 -5.01 -13.70
N ALA A 166 1.78 -4.53 -13.94
CA ALA A 166 1.32 -3.21 -13.51
C ALA A 166 1.48 -2.98 -12.01
N ASN A 167 1.08 -3.94 -11.17
CA ASN A 167 1.25 -3.85 -9.72
C ASN A 167 2.73 -3.71 -9.30
N ARG A 168 3.65 -4.37 -10.01
CA ARG A 168 5.09 -4.26 -9.73
C ARG A 168 5.65 -2.90 -10.16
N ILE A 169 5.22 -2.39 -11.31
CA ILE A 169 5.61 -1.07 -11.78
C ILE A 169 5.08 0.00 -10.82
N ILE A 170 3.83 -0.08 -10.35
CA ILE A 170 3.27 0.84 -9.35
C ILE A 170 4.18 0.92 -8.12
N LEU A 171 4.55 -0.23 -7.55
CA LEU A 171 5.41 -0.27 -6.37
C LEU A 171 6.79 0.32 -6.65
N TRP A 172 7.40 -0.02 -7.80
CA TRP A 172 8.71 0.52 -8.15
C TRP A 172 8.69 2.04 -8.38
N GLU A 173 7.71 2.57 -9.11
CA GLU A 173 7.54 4.01 -9.29
C GLU A 173 7.30 4.71 -7.95
N SER A 174 6.55 4.09 -7.04
CA SER A 174 6.30 4.63 -5.70
C SER A 174 7.57 4.62 -4.83
N ILE A 175 8.42 3.58 -4.93
CA ILE A 175 9.72 3.51 -4.25
C ILE A 175 10.66 4.60 -4.77
N LYS A 176 10.74 4.78 -6.10
CA LYS A 176 11.54 5.86 -6.71
C LYS A 176 11.06 7.23 -6.29
N TYR A 177 9.74 7.45 -6.31
CA TYR A 177 9.14 8.69 -5.82
C TYR A 177 9.53 8.93 -4.36
N ALA A 178 9.37 7.92 -3.51
CA ALA A 178 9.66 8.05 -2.09
C ALA A 178 11.12 8.45 -1.84
N LYS A 179 12.05 7.83 -2.56
CA LYS A 179 13.46 8.17 -2.52
C LYS A 179 13.72 9.60 -2.98
N ALA A 180 13.13 10.01 -4.10
CA ALA A 180 13.29 11.36 -4.64
C ALA A 180 12.75 12.45 -3.69
N GLN A 181 11.73 12.13 -2.89
CA GLN A 181 11.20 13.01 -1.84
C GLN A 181 12.01 13.00 -0.54
N GLY A 182 13.07 12.18 -0.45
CA GLY A 182 13.94 12.14 0.73
C GLY A 182 13.39 11.34 1.91
N TYR A 183 12.39 10.48 1.72
CA TYR A 183 11.97 9.56 2.79
C TYR A 183 13.09 8.56 3.09
N ALA A 184 13.22 8.17 4.36
CA ALA A 184 14.20 7.19 4.80
C ALA A 184 13.77 5.75 4.52
N TYR A 185 12.46 5.49 4.54
CA TYR A 185 11.92 4.14 4.43
C TYR A 185 10.67 4.06 3.56
N PHE A 186 10.50 2.91 2.90
CA PHE A 186 9.28 2.54 2.21
C PHE A 186 8.68 1.27 2.83
N ASP A 187 7.46 1.33 3.34
CA ASP A 187 6.76 0.19 3.96
C ASP A 187 5.68 -0.38 3.02
N LEU A 188 5.84 -1.64 2.62
CA LEU A 188 4.88 -2.37 1.78
C LEU A 188 3.66 -2.90 2.56
N GLY A 189 3.58 -2.59 3.85
CA GLY A 189 2.51 -2.98 4.76
C GLY A 189 2.64 -4.42 5.24
N GLY A 190 1.68 -4.82 6.07
CA GLY A 190 1.80 -6.03 6.90
C GLY A 190 2.04 -7.34 6.12
N ILE A 191 2.81 -8.23 6.74
CA ILE A 191 3.13 -9.58 6.23
C ILE A 191 2.86 -10.64 7.30
N ARG A 192 2.66 -11.89 6.86
CA ARG A 192 2.57 -13.08 7.72
C ARG A 192 3.31 -14.26 7.06
N PRO A 193 4.65 -14.26 7.07
CA PRO A 193 5.45 -15.30 6.42
C PRO A 193 5.19 -16.70 7.00
N ASP A 194 4.85 -16.78 8.29
CA ASP A 194 4.56 -18.02 9.01
C ASP A 194 3.06 -18.40 9.02
N SER A 195 2.22 -17.73 8.22
CA SER A 195 0.79 -18.05 8.14
C SER A 195 0.57 -19.43 7.55
N GLU A 196 -0.38 -20.20 8.07
CA GLU A 196 -0.84 -21.46 7.45
C GLU A 196 -1.52 -21.22 6.10
N ASN A 197 -2.04 -20.01 5.86
CA ASN A 197 -2.66 -19.64 4.60
C ASN A 197 -1.59 -19.41 3.51
N PRO A 198 -1.56 -20.21 2.42
CA PRO A 198 -0.59 -20.04 1.34
C PRO A 198 -0.64 -18.67 0.66
N TYR A 199 -1.82 -18.02 0.65
CA TYR A 199 -1.97 -16.67 0.10
C TYR A 199 -1.16 -15.64 0.89
N ASP A 200 -1.17 -15.73 2.22
CA ASP A 200 -0.44 -14.81 3.08
C ASP A 200 1.08 -14.98 2.93
N ARG A 201 1.56 -16.23 2.81
CA ARG A 201 2.97 -16.53 2.54
C ARG A 201 3.42 -16.00 1.19
N SER A 202 2.63 -16.24 0.14
CA SER A 202 2.92 -15.72 -1.21
C SER A 202 2.91 -14.20 -1.26
N LEU A 203 2.03 -13.55 -0.49
CA LEU A 203 2.02 -12.09 -0.35
C LEU A 203 3.26 -11.57 0.38
N ALA A 204 3.73 -12.27 1.42
CA ALA A 204 4.98 -11.94 2.10
C ALA A 204 6.18 -12.05 1.13
N GLU A 205 6.33 -13.19 0.45
CA GLU A 205 7.39 -13.39 -0.55
C GLU A 205 7.36 -12.33 -1.66
N PHE A 206 6.16 -11.96 -2.12
CA PHE A 206 6.01 -10.90 -3.11
C PHE A 206 6.53 -9.56 -2.60
N LYS A 207 6.22 -9.17 -1.36
CA LYS A 207 6.68 -7.89 -0.80
C LYS A 207 8.19 -7.90 -0.56
N GLU A 208 8.71 -8.96 0.05
CA GLU A 208 10.15 -9.12 0.32
C GLU A 208 10.98 -9.23 -0.96
N SER A 209 10.38 -9.60 -2.09
CA SER A 209 11.09 -9.61 -3.37
C SER A 209 11.51 -8.23 -3.89
N PHE A 210 11.03 -7.14 -3.27
CA PHE A 210 11.47 -5.77 -3.54
C PHE A 210 12.70 -5.33 -2.72
N GLY A 211 13.31 -6.23 -1.94
CA GLY A 211 14.43 -5.94 -1.04
C GLY A 211 13.95 -5.56 0.35
#